data_AF-A0A444UWE4-F1
#
_entry.id   AF-A0A444UWE4-F1
#
_cell.length_a   1.000
_cell.length_b   1.000
_cell.length_c   1.000
_cell.angle_alpha   90.00
_cell.angle_beta   90.00
_cell.angle_gamma   90.00
#
_symmetry.space_group_name_H-M   'P 1'
#
loop_
_entity.id
_entity.type
_entity.pdbx_description
1 polymer ?
#
loop_
_entity_poly.entity_id
_entity_poly.type
_entity_poly.pdbx_seq_one_letter_code
_entity_poly.pdbx_strand_id
1 'polypeptide(L)'
;MGNPDVNEQDYDLGSVAMQADRFPSEPNRLLLLHGFLDENVHFAHTSVLLSFLVRSGKPYDLQVYPQERHSIRVPESGEHYELNLLHYLQENLGSQLAALKAKY
;
A
#
# COMPACT_ATOMS: atom_id res chain seq x y z
N MET A 1 -12.03 14.75 -10.77
CA MET A 1 -11.54 15.99 -10.16
C MET A 1 -11.51 17.17 -11.16
N GLY A 2 -12.27 17.11 -12.27
CA GLY A 2 -12.20 18.14 -13.33
C GLY A 2 -11.01 17.97 -14.27
N ASN A 3 -10.67 19.01 -15.03
CA ASN A 3 -9.44 19.05 -15.81
C ASN A 3 -8.26 19.38 -14.84
N PRO A 4 -7.16 18.60 -14.83
CA PRO A 4 -5.96 18.92 -14.05
C PRO A 4 -5.42 20.33 -14.26
N ASP A 5 -5.48 20.89 -15.47
CA ASP A 5 -4.93 22.21 -15.78
C ASP A 5 -5.61 23.35 -15.00
N VAL A 6 -6.85 23.13 -14.56
CA VAL A 6 -7.64 24.11 -13.78
C VAL A 6 -7.84 23.68 -12.33
N ASN A 7 -7.33 22.50 -11.95
CA ASN A 7 -7.46 21.97 -10.60
C ASN A 7 -6.17 21.31 -10.07
N GLU A 8 -5.02 21.85 -10.47
CA GLU A 8 -3.69 21.31 -10.18
C GLU A 8 -3.49 21.02 -8.69
N GLN A 9 -3.89 21.96 -7.83
CA GLN A 9 -3.73 21.83 -6.37
C GLN A 9 -4.45 20.60 -5.81
N ASP A 10 -5.67 20.32 -6.25
CA ASP A 10 -6.40 19.15 -5.76
C ASP A 10 -5.82 17.84 -6.30
N TYR A 11 -5.30 17.84 -7.52
CA TYR A 11 -4.60 16.69 -8.09
C TYR A 11 -3.32 16.39 -7.29
N ASP A 12 -2.55 17.42 -6.92
CA ASP A 12 -1.36 17.28 -6.09
C ASP A 12 -1.69 16.85 -4.65
N LEU A 13 -2.71 17.46 -4.05
CA LEU A 13 -3.16 17.12 -2.70
C LEU A 13 -3.79 15.73 -2.63
N GLY A 14 -4.44 15.28 -3.71
CA GLY A 14 -5.01 13.93 -3.82
C GLY A 14 -3.99 12.85 -4.17
N SER A 15 -2.83 13.21 -4.71
CA SER A 15 -1.79 12.27 -5.16
C SER A 15 -0.84 11.89 -4.02
N VAL A 16 -1.12 10.79 -3.33
CA VAL A 16 -0.31 10.31 -2.19
C VAL A 16 1.18 10.09 -2.53
N ALA A 17 1.51 9.74 -3.78
CA ALA A 17 2.88 9.61 -4.24
C ALA A 17 3.65 10.95 -4.17
N MET A 18 2.98 12.07 -4.40
CA MET A 18 3.56 13.42 -4.29
C MET A 18 3.75 13.86 -2.83
N GLN A 19 3.25 13.07 -1.87
CA GLN A 19 3.29 13.36 -0.44
C GLN A 19 4.01 12.25 0.34
N ALA A 20 4.91 11.51 -0.30
CA ALA A 20 5.63 10.40 0.32
C ALA A 20 6.33 10.78 1.64
N ASP A 21 6.83 12.00 1.77
CA ASP A 21 7.48 12.49 3.00
C ASP A 21 6.54 12.51 4.22
N ARG A 22 5.22 12.58 4.00
CA ARG A 22 4.20 12.58 5.06
C ARG A 22 3.87 11.19 5.60
N PHE A 23 4.39 10.13 4.98
CA PHE A 23 4.21 8.78 5.50
C PHE A 23 4.96 8.60 6.82
N PRO A 24 4.47 7.71 7.72
CA PRO A 24 5.17 7.37 8.95
C PRO A 24 6.60 6.89 8.68
N SER A 25 7.52 7.24 9.58
CA SER A 25 8.90 6.74 9.51
C SER A 25 9.05 5.39 10.22
N GLU A 26 8.05 4.92 10.96
CA GLU A 26 8.08 3.62 11.63
C GLU A 26 7.60 2.49 10.68
N PRO A 27 8.28 1.33 10.66
CA PRO A 27 7.85 0.17 9.87
C PRO A 27 6.59 -0.48 10.45
N ASN A 28 6.03 -1.46 9.74
CA ASN A 28 4.83 -2.22 10.14
C ASN A 28 3.53 -1.39 10.18
N ARG A 29 3.53 -0.19 9.57
CA ARG A 29 2.38 0.73 9.55
C ARG A 29 1.74 0.90 8.17
N LEU A 30 2.44 0.48 7.11
CA LEU A 30 1.98 0.60 5.74
C LEU A 30 2.12 -0.75 5.04
N LEU A 31 0.99 -1.35 4.67
CA LEU A 31 0.92 -2.53 3.81
C LEU A 31 0.25 -2.15 2.49
N LEU A 32 0.96 -2.36 1.38
CA LEU A 32 0.44 -2.19 0.02
C LEU A 32 0.09 -3.56 -0.56
N LEU A 33 -1.12 -3.69 -1.12
CA LEU A 33 -1.62 -4.91 -1.75
C LEU A 33 -2.07 -4.55 -3.17
N HIS A 34 -1.62 -5.28 -4.19
CA HIS A 34 -2.02 -4.98 -5.58
C HIS A 34 -1.95 -6.22 -6.48
N GLY A 35 -2.96 -6.40 -7.35
CA GLY A 35 -2.90 -7.31 -8.49
C GLY A 35 -1.91 -6.81 -9.55
N PHE A 36 -1.03 -7.68 -10.05
CA PHE A 36 0.01 -7.27 -11.00
C PHE A 36 -0.54 -6.98 -12.40
N LEU A 37 -1.66 -7.60 -12.76
CA LEU A 37 -2.27 -7.53 -14.09
C LEU A 37 -3.42 -6.51 -14.15
N ASP A 38 -3.53 -5.61 -13.16
CA ASP A 38 -4.61 -4.62 -13.08
C ASP A 38 -4.51 -3.60 -14.24
N GLU A 39 -5.52 -3.62 -15.12
CA GLU A 39 -5.67 -2.68 -16.24
C GLU A 39 -6.48 -1.43 -15.88
N ASN A 40 -7.19 -1.42 -14.75
CA ASN A 40 -8.06 -0.31 -14.32
C ASN A 40 -7.29 0.65 -13.42
N VAL A 41 -6.64 0.11 -12.39
CA VAL A 41 -5.71 0.85 -11.52
C VAL A 41 -4.34 0.25 -11.79
N HIS A 42 -3.65 0.76 -12.80
CA HIS A 42 -2.37 0.16 -13.23
C HIS A 42 -1.41 0.00 -12.03
N PHE A 43 -0.67 -1.11 -11.99
CA PHE A 43 0.37 -1.37 -10.98
C PHE A 43 1.43 -0.25 -10.90
N ALA A 44 1.48 0.63 -11.91
CA ALA A 44 2.30 1.82 -11.94
C ALA A 44 2.01 2.76 -10.75
N HIS A 45 0.77 2.81 -10.26
CA HIS A 45 0.43 3.58 -9.05
C HIS A 45 1.25 3.10 -7.85
N THR A 46 1.34 1.78 -7.65
CA THR A 46 2.15 1.20 -6.58
C THR A 46 3.63 1.41 -6.85
N SER A 47 4.15 1.09 -8.05
CA SER A 47 5.58 1.23 -8.32
C SER A 47 6.08 2.67 -8.22
N VAL A 48 5.29 3.66 -8.64
CA VAL A 48 5.61 5.08 -8.49
C VAL A 48 5.62 5.48 -7.02
N LEU A 49 4.57 5.11 -6.25
CA LEU A 49 4.54 5.38 -4.81
C LEU A 49 5.76 4.77 -4.10
N LEU A 50 6.11 3.52 -4.39
CA LEU A 50 7.29 2.85 -3.83
C LEU A 50 8.58 3.61 -4.18
N SER A 51 8.72 4.09 -5.42
CA SER A 51 9.89 4.91 -5.80
C SER A 51 10.00 6.18 -4.96
N PHE A 52 8.88 6.85 -4.65
CA PHE A 52 8.91 8.03 -3.78
C PHE A 52 9.14 7.68 -2.31
N LEU A 53 8.52 6.62 -1.78
CA LEU A 53 8.78 6.14 -0.41
C LEU A 53 10.26 5.78 -0.21
N VAL A 54 10.89 5.10 -1.17
CA VAL A 54 12.33 4.79 -1.14
C VAL A 54 13.18 6.06 -1.12
N ARG A 55 12.86 7.04 -2.00
CA ARG A 55 13.56 8.34 -2.02
C ARG A 55 13.43 9.10 -0.72
N SER A 56 12.26 9.02 -0.08
CA SER A 56 11.93 9.67 1.20
C SER A 56 12.38 8.86 2.43
N GLY A 57 13.02 7.71 2.25
CA GLY A 57 13.48 6.84 3.35
C GLY A 57 12.34 6.27 4.21
N LYS A 58 11.15 6.07 3.62
CA LYS A 58 9.95 5.59 4.32
C LYS A 58 9.80 4.07 4.19
N PRO A 59 9.57 3.35 5.30
CA PRO A 59 9.36 1.91 5.26
C PRO A 59 7.98 1.55 4.68
N TYR A 60 7.88 0.38 4.08
CA TYR A 60 6.64 -0.19 3.57
C TYR A 60 6.72 -1.72 3.54
N ASP A 61 5.55 -2.37 3.61
CA ASP A 61 5.35 -3.77 3.31
C ASP A 61 4.54 -3.89 2.01
N LEU A 62 4.83 -4.90 1.19
CA LEU A 62 4.20 -5.08 -0.13
C LEU A 62 3.83 -6.55 -0.37
N GLN A 63 2.58 -6.77 -0.77
CA GLN A 63 2.14 -8.03 -1.36
C GLN A 63 1.64 -7.81 -2.78
N VAL A 64 2.20 -8.58 -3.71
CA VAL A 64 1.76 -8.61 -5.10
C VAL A 64 0.99 -9.91 -5.35
N TYR A 65 -0.11 -9.82 -6.10
CA TYR A 65 -0.87 -10.98 -6.57
C TYR A 65 -0.67 -11.11 -8.09
N PRO A 66 0.27 -11.96 -8.55
CA PRO A 66 0.73 -11.95 -9.94
C PRO A 66 -0.31 -12.39 -10.97
N GLN A 67 -1.31 -13.17 -10.55
CA GLN A 67 -2.36 -13.70 -11.42
C GLN A 67 -3.62 -12.82 -11.42
N GLU A 68 -3.63 -11.76 -10.61
CA GLU A 68 -4.82 -10.96 -10.37
C GLU A 68 -4.78 -9.62 -11.10
N ARG A 69 -5.99 -9.17 -11.48
CA ARG A 69 -6.26 -7.84 -12.02
C ARG A 69 -6.76 -6.94 -10.88
N HIS A 70 -7.72 -6.06 -11.17
CA HIS A 70 -8.42 -5.25 -10.15
C HIS A 70 -9.28 -6.06 -9.16
N SER A 71 -9.54 -7.33 -9.47
CA SER A 71 -10.32 -8.25 -8.62
C SER A 71 -9.50 -9.49 -8.34
N ILE A 72 -9.61 -10.02 -7.13
CA ILE A 72 -9.07 -11.33 -6.77
C ILE A 72 -10.05 -12.41 -7.23
N ARG A 73 -9.63 -13.31 -8.13
CA ARG A 73 -10.46 -14.35 -8.73
C ARG A 73 -9.92 -15.75 -8.55
N VAL A 74 -8.59 -15.90 -8.47
CA VAL A 74 -7.97 -17.20 -8.18
C VAL A 74 -8.20 -17.48 -6.70
N PRO A 75 -8.86 -18.60 -6.33
CA PRO A 75 -9.15 -18.91 -4.92
C PRO A 75 -7.90 -18.88 -4.04
N GLU A 76 -6.78 -19.39 -4.54
CA GLU A 76 -5.50 -19.43 -3.84
C GLU A 76 -4.96 -18.02 -3.53
N SER A 77 -5.15 -17.05 -4.43
CA SER A 77 -4.83 -15.64 -4.15
C SER A 77 -5.71 -15.07 -3.03
N GLY A 78 -6.99 -15.44 -2.99
CA GLY A 78 -7.95 -15.02 -1.98
C GLY A 78 -7.62 -15.58 -0.60
N GLU A 79 -7.36 -16.89 -0.53
CA GLU A 79 -6.93 -17.57 0.70
C GLU A 79 -5.62 -16.97 1.23
N HIS A 80 -4.65 -16.75 0.34
CA HIS A 80 -3.40 -16.10 0.72
C HIS A 80 -3.61 -14.67 1.21
N TYR A 81 -4.47 -13.89 0.53
CA TYR A 81 -4.82 -12.53 0.94
C TYR A 81 -5.41 -12.49 2.36
N GLU A 82 -6.40 -13.33 2.64
CA GLU A 82 -7.05 -13.37 3.95
C GLU A 82 -6.08 -13.79 5.05
N LEU A 83 -5.31 -14.85 4.80
CA LEU A 83 -4.31 -15.34 5.75
C LEU A 83 -3.27 -14.27 6.09
N ASN A 84 -2.71 -13.62 5.06
CA ASN A 84 -1.65 -12.64 5.26
C ASN A 84 -2.17 -11.36 5.92
N LEU A 85 -3.40 -10.94 5.59
CA LEU A 85 -4.04 -9.79 6.24
C LEU A 85 -4.30 -10.06 7.73
N LEU A 86 -4.87 -11.22 8.07
CA LEU A 86 -5.11 -11.60 9.46
C LEU A 86 -3.81 -11.67 10.25
N HIS A 87 -2.77 -12.29 9.66
CA HIS A 87 -1.45 -12.36 10.28
C HIS A 87 -0.85 -10.96 10.51
N TYR A 88 -0.88 -10.10 9.48
CA TYR A 88 -0.34 -8.74 9.56
C TYR A 88 -1.04 -7.92 10.65
N LEU A 89 -2.38 -7.99 10.74
CA LEU A 89 -3.14 -7.31 11.78
C LEU A 89 -2.85 -7.87 13.17
N GLN A 90 -2.71 -9.19 13.31
CA GLN A 90 -2.35 -9.79 14.59
C GLN A 90 -0.96 -9.30 15.05
N GLU A 91 0.03 -9.31 14.15
CA GLU A 91 1.42 -9.03 14.47
C GLU A 91 1.73 -7.55 14.68
N ASN A 92 0.93 -6.66 14.09
CA ASN A 92 1.20 -5.23 14.03
C ASN A 92 0.10 -4.36 14.65
N LEU A 93 -1.01 -4.96 15.13
CA LEU A 93 -2.10 -4.24 15.81
C LEU A 93 -2.67 -4.97 17.02
N GLY A 94 -3.15 -6.22 16.86
CA GLY A 94 -4.04 -6.87 17.84
C GLY A 94 -3.37 -7.65 18.97
N SER A 95 -2.12 -8.10 18.80
CA SER A 95 -1.45 -8.96 19.79
C SER A 95 -0.72 -8.16 20.89
N GLN A 96 -0.46 -8.82 22.02
CA GLN A 96 0.42 -8.26 23.06
C GLN A 96 1.84 -8.01 22.54
N LEU A 97 2.31 -8.83 21.59
CA LEU A 97 3.59 -8.63 20.92
C LEU A 97 3.59 -7.34 20.08
N ALA A 98 2.49 -7.06 19.38
CA ALA A 98 2.32 -5.80 18.63
C ALA A 98 2.42 -4.58 19.57
N ALA A 99 1.80 -4.65 20.75
CA ALA A 99 1.88 -3.58 21.75
C ALA A 99 3.31 -3.38 22.31
N LEU A 100 4.13 -4.43 22.32
CA LEU A 100 5.55 -4.33 22.66
C LEU A 100 6.38 -3.74 21.52
N LYS A 101 6.11 -4.14 20.26
CA LYS A 101 6.75 -3.57 19.07
C LYS A 101 6.49 -2.07 18.92
N ALA A 102 5.30 -1.58 19.31
CA ALA A 102 4.95 -0.17 19.21
C ALA A 102 5.65 0.75 20.25
N LYS A 103 6.31 0.18 21.26
CA LYS A 103 6.98 0.95 22.33
C LYS A 103 8.46 1.27 22.03
N TYR A 104 9.02 0.67 20.99
CA TYR A 104 10.44 0.78 20.60
C TYR A 104 10.55 1.07 19.11
#